data_AF-D6X6G7-F1
#
_entry.id   AF-D6X6G7-F1
#
_cell.length_a   1.000
_cell.length_b   1.000
_cell.length_c   1.000
_cell.angle_alpha   90.00
_cell.angle_beta   90.00
_cell.angle_gamma   90.00
#
_symmetry.space_group_name_H-M   'P 1'
#
loop_
_entity.id
_entity.type
_entity.pdbx_description
1 polymer ?
#
loop_
_entity_poly.entity_id
_entity_poly.type
_entity_poly.pdbx_seq_one_letter_code
_entity_poly.pdbx_strand_id
1 'polypeptide(L)'
;MTGFFPIMMFGHPAAALAIAHSARPERRKAVTGMMVSLALTSFVTGVTEPIEFSFMFIAPLLYAIHAVLTAVSMAVTWALGVHAGFTFSAGLIDLGLGWSKASSPWMIIPIGLVFGAVYYVVFRFAITKFNLPTPGRESDEELAEMEKAEAK
;
A
#
# COMPACT_ATOMS: atom_id res chain seq x y z
N MET A 1 0.24 -5.97 -17.81
CA MET A 1 0.07 -6.38 -16.40
C MET A 1 1.23 -5.92 -15.50
N THR A 2 2.34 -5.42 -16.05
CA THR A 2 3.55 -5.10 -15.27
C THR A 2 3.39 -3.96 -14.27
N GLY A 3 2.48 -3.02 -14.50
CA GLY A 3 2.18 -1.92 -13.59
C GLY A 3 1.68 -2.32 -12.21
N PHE A 4 1.33 -3.59 -11.98
CA PHE A 4 1.00 -4.07 -10.64
C PHE A 4 2.24 -4.23 -9.76
N PHE A 5 3.40 -4.65 -10.30
CA PHE A 5 4.61 -4.85 -9.49
C PHE A 5 5.05 -3.57 -8.73
N PRO A 6 5.16 -2.38 -9.36
CA PRO A 6 5.51 -1.16 -8.63
C PRO A 6 4.54 -0.85 -7.48
N ILE A 7 3.26 -1.14 -7.66
CA ILE A 7 2.21 -0.83 -6.69
C ILE A 7 2.22 -1.82 -5.53
N MET A 8 2.28 -3.12 -5.82
CA MET A 8 2.21 -4.19 -4.82
C MET A 8 3.50 -4.24 -4.00
N MET A 9 4.65 -4.07 -4.66
CA MET A 9 5.96 -4.15 -4.00
C MET A 9 6.41 -2.84 -3.35
N PHE A 10 5.91 -1.68 -3.77
CA PHE A 10 6.43 -0.40 -3.25
C PHE A 10 5.34 0.58 -2.85
N GLY A 11 4.29 0.73 -3.67
CA GLY A 11 3.16 1.61 -3.38
C GLY A 11 2.43 1.24 -2.09
N HIS A 12 2.03 -0.03 -1.93
CA HIS A 12 1.33 -0.53 -0.75
C HIS A 12 2.17 -0.50 0.52
N PRO A 13 3.44 -0.97 0.53
CA PRO A 13 4.33 -0.77 1.67
C PRO A 13 4.49 0.70 2.06
N ALA A 14 4.58 1.60 1.08
CA ALA A 14 4.65 3.04 1.33
C ALA A 14 3.35 3.62 1.91
N ALA A 15 2.18 3.15 1.43
CA ALA A 15 0.89 3.51 2.00
C ALA A 15 0.74 3.02 3.45
N ALA A 16 1.13 1.78 3.72
CA ALA A 16 1.14 1.20 5.06
C ALA A 16 2.06 2.01 6.01
N LEU A 17 3.24 2.42 5.52
CA LEU A 17 4.15 3.30 6.27
C LEU A 17 3.54 4.69 6.52
N ALA A 18 2.82 5.26 5.53
CA ALA A 18 2.14 6.54 5.68
C ALA A 18 1.02 6.46 6.74
N ILE A 19 0.25 5.38 6.76
CA ILE A 19 -0.78 5.09 7.77
C ILE A 19 -0.14 4.97 9.15
N ALA A 20 0.90 4.14 9.29
CA ALA A 20 1.61 3.94 10.55
C ALA A 20 2.18 5.25 11.12
N HIS A 21 2.79 6.09 10.28
CA HIS A 21 3.30 7.39 10.70
C HIS A 21 2.21 8.42 11.03
N SER A 22 1.00 8.24 10.48
CA SER A 22 -0.13 9.12 10.73
C SER A 22 -0.97 8.69 11.94
N ALA A 23 -0.73 7.51 12.50
CA ALA A 23 -1.37 7.06 13.74
C ALA A 23 -0.99 7.94 14.94
N ARG A 24 -1.94 8.06 15.88
CA ARG A 24 -1.75 8.76 17.16
C ARG A 24 -0.63 8.09 17.98
N PRO A 25 0.14 8.86 18.78
CA PRO A 25 1.30 8.34 19.51
C PRO A 25 1.02 7.09 20.34
N GLU A 26 -0.15 7.03 20.98
CA GLU A 26 -0.57 5.98 21.90
C GLU A 26 -0.80 4.65 21.17
N ARG A 27 -1.29 4.71 19.92
CA ARG A 27 -1.60 3.52 19.10
C ARG A 27 -0.52 3.19 18.07
N ARG A 28 0.44 4.10 17.85
CA ARG A 28 1.44 4.00 16.79
C ARG A 28 2.19 2.69 16.81
N LYS A 29 2.55 2.16 17.99
CA LYS A 29 3.26 0.88 18.10
C LYS A 29 2.43 -0.28 17.55
N ALA A 30 1.17 -0.39 17.95
CA ALA A 30 0.26 -1.45 17.50
C ALA A 30 0.00 -1.34 15.99
N VAL A 31 -0.35 -0.14 15.52
CA VAL A 31 -0.62 0.12 14.10
C VAL A 31 0.61 -0.14 13.25
N THR A 32 1.81 0.25 13.72
CA THR A 32 3.06 -0.01 12.99
C THR A 32 3.33 -1.50 12.87
N GLY A 33 3.16 -2.27 13.94
CA GLY A 33 3.32 -3.73 13.90
C GLY A 33 2.38 -4.39 12.90
N MET A 34 1.10 -3.99 12.90
CA MET A 34 0.12 -4.44 11.93
C MET A 34 0.52 -4.06 10.50
N MET A 35 0.77 -2.76 10.24
CA MET A 35 1.09 -2.24 8.91
C MET A 35 2.37 -2.85 8.32
N VAL A 36 3.40 -3.13 9.14
CA VAL A 36 4.62 -3.81 8.69
C VAL A 36 4.33 -5.23 8.23
N SER A 37 3.52 -5.98 8.98
CA SER A 37 3.12 -7.35 8.60
C SER A 37 2.39 -7.33 7.25
N LEU A 38 1.38 -6.46 7.12
CA LEU A 38 0.61 -6.35 5.89
C LEU A 38 1.47 -5.88 4.70
N ALA A 39 2.35 -4.91 4.91
CA ALA A 39 3.29 -4.43 3.90
C ALA A 39 4.22 -5.55 3.41
N LEU A 40 4.73 -6.38 4.32
CA LEU A 40 5.57 -7.53 3.96
C LEU A 40 4.78 -8.57 3.16
N THR A 41 3.54 -8.86 3.56
CA THR A 41 2.65 -9.76 2.80
C THR A 41 2.46 -9.23 1.38
N SER A 42 2.09 -7.96 1.22
CA SER A 42 1.92 -7.35 -0.10
C SER A 42 3.21 -7.35 -0.93
N PHE A 43 4.35 -7.05 -0.31
CA PHE A 43 5.64 -7.07 -1.00
C PHE A 43 6.01 -8.47 -1.52
N VAL A 44 5.86 -9.49 -0.67
CA VAL A 44 6.33 -10.85 -0.98
C VAL A 44 5.35 -11.58 -1.89
N THR A 45 4.07 -11.57 -1.55
CA THR A 45 3.04 -12.38 -2.23
C THR A 45 2.23 -11.57 -3.25
N GLY A 46 2.21 -10.25 -3.12
CA GLY A 46 1.33 -9.39 -3.90
C GLY A 46 -0.09 -9.29 -3.35
N VAL A 47 -0.41 -9.87 -2.19
CA VAL A 47 -1.78 -9.73 -1.64
C VAL A 47 -1.96 -8.35 -1.01
N THR A 48 -2.90 -7.55 -1.52
CA THR A 48 -3.11 -6.15 -1.12
C THR A 48 -4.37 -5.92 -0.29
N GLU A 49 -5.34 -6.82 -0.39
CA GLU A 49 -6.67 -6.69 0.23
C GLU A 49 -6.60 -6.30 1.72
N PRO A 50 -5.73 -6.91 2.56
CA PRO A 50 -5.65 -6.52 3.97
C PRO A 50 -5.24 -5.05 4.20
N ILE A 51 -4.39 -4.50 3.32
CA ILE A 51 -3.99 -3.09 3.38
C ILE A 51 -5.13 -2.22 2.86
N GLU A 52 -5.71 -2.57 1.71
CA GLU A 52 -6.78 -1.78 1.08
C GLU A 52 -8.03 -1.71 1.95
N PHE A 53 -8.41 -2.82 2.60
CA PHE A 53 -9.56 -2.88 3.49
C PHE A 53 -9.40 -1.98 4.71
N SER A 54 -8.15 -1.71 5.10
CA SER A 54 -7.85 -0.81 6.21
C SER A 54 -8.20 0.66 5.93
N PHE A 55 -8.44 1.06 4.67
CA PHE A 55 -8.80 2.44 4.34
C PHE A 55 -9.93 2.60 3.32
N MET A 56 -10.28 1.58 2.51
CA MET A 56 -11.19 1.76 1.38
C MET A 56 -12.60 2.20 1.79
N PHE A 57 -13.09 1.75 2.94
CA PHE A 57 -14.44 2.07 3.42
C PHE A 57 -14.48 3.34 4.26
N ILE A 58 -13.42 3.59 5.04
CA ILE A 58 -13.35 4.72 5.99
C ILE A 58 -12.75 5.99 5.37
N ALA A 59 -11.94 5.84 4.32
CA ALA A 59 -11.31 6.94 3.59
C ALA A 59 -11.38 6.70 2.07
N PRO A 60 -12.56 6.82 1.44
CA PRO A 60 -12.75 6.57 0.01
C PRO A 60 -11.83 7.40 -0.90
N LEU A 61 -11.44 8.60 -0.46
CA LEU A 61 -10.48 9.45 -1.16
C LEU A 61 -9.11 8.75 -1.34
N LEU A 62 -8.62 8.03 -0.34
CA LEU A 62 -7.35 7.29 -0.46
C LEU A 62 -7.47 6.15 -1.46
N TYR A 63 -8.64 5.52 -1.56
CA TYR A 63 -8.91 4.49 -2.56
C TYR A 63 -8.97 5.05 -3.98
N ALA A 64 -9.58 6.23 -4.17
CA ALA A 64 -9.56 6.91 -5.45
C ALA A 64 -8.13 7.30 -5.88
N ILE A 65 -7.33 7.85 -4.95
CA ILE A 65 -5.91 8.14 -5.18
C ILE A 65 -5.17 6.87 -5.56
N HIS A 66 -5.37 5.78 -4.82
CA HIS A 66 -4.78 4.48 -5.10
C HIS A 66 -5.12 4.02 -6.53
N ALA A 67 -6.39 4.03 -6.92
CA ALA A 67 -6.82 3.60 -8.25
C ALA A 67 -6.16 4.41 -9.37
N VAL A 68 -6.06 5.74 -9.22
CA VAL A 68 -5.39 6.62 -10.19
C VAL A 68 -3.91 6.29 -10.28
N LEU A 69 -3.21 6.18 -9.15
CA LEU A 69 -1.78 5.86 -9.14
C LEU A 69 -1.50 4.48 -9.74
N THR A 70 -2.36 3.49 -9.49
CA THR A 70 -2.29 2.16 -10.12
C THR A 70 -2.43 2.26 -11.64
N ALA A 71 -3.42 3.01 -12.15
CA ALA A 71 -3.58 3.24 -13.58
C ALA A 71 -2.36 3.93 -14.20
N VAL A 72 -1.79 4.93 -13.51
CA VAL A 72 -0.57 5.62 -13.96
C VAL A 72 0.63 4.66 -13.98
N SER A 73 0.78 3.79 -12.98
CA SER A 73 1.83 2.75 -12.98
C SER A 73 1.72 1.81 -14.18
N MET A 74 0.49 1.39 -14.52
CA MET A 74 0.25 0.60 -15.73
C MET A 74 0.64 1.34 -17.00
N ALA A 75 0.28 2.62 -17.13
CA ALA A 75 0.64 3.43 -18.29
C ALA A 75 2.16 3.65 -18.40
N VAL A 76 2.84 3.97 -17.29
CA VAL A 76 4.29 4.20 -17.25
C VAL A 76 5.08 2.94 -17.59
N THR A 77 4.74 1.80 -16.99
CA THR A 77 5.43 0.54 -17.28
C THR A 77 5.26 0.11 -18.73
N TRP A 78 4.07 0.31 -19.31
CA TRP A 78 3.81 0.07 -20.72
C TRP A 78 4.62 1.02 -21.62
N ALA A 79 4.61 2.33 -21.34
CA ALA A 79 5.34 3.32 -22.13
C ALA A 79 6.86 3.11 -22.13
N LEU A 80 7.41 2.60 -21.02
CA LEU A 80 8.82 2.24 -20.89
C LEU A 80 9.18 0.87 -21.48
N GLY A 81 8.21 0.15 -22.05
CA GLY A 81 8.42 -1.16 -22.67
C GLY A 81 8.78 -2.26 -21.68
N VAL A 82 8.47 -2.09 -20.38
CA VAL A 82 8.74 -3.09 -19.35
C VAL A 82 7.60 -4.11 -19.35
N HIS A 83 7.91 -5.34 -19.74
CA HIS A 83 6.93 -6.41 -19.89
C HIS A 83 7.28 -7.59 -18.98
N ALA A 84 6.66 -7.62 -17.81
CA ALA A 84 6.63 -8.75 -16.89
C ALA A 84 5.18 -9.22 -16.67
N GLY A 85 4.96 -10.52 -16.83
CA GLY A 85 3.75 -11.21 -16.38
C GLY A 85 3.92 -11.75 -14.97
N PHE A 86 2.80 -12.09 -14.32
CA PHE A 86 2.76 -12.77 -13.02
C PHE A 86 1.67 -13.85 -13.05
N THR A 87 1.78 -14.83 -12.15
CA THR A 87 0.81 -15.94 -12.09
C THR A 87 -0.24 -15.71 -11.03
N PHE A 88 0.12 -15.03 -9.93
CA PHE A 88 -0.77 -14.81 -8.80
C PHE A 88 -1.09 -13.33 -8.58
N SER A 89 -0.14 -12.54 -8.07
CA SER A 89 -0.45 -11.16 -7.63
C SER A 89 0.71 -10.16 -7.75
N ALA A 90 1.69 -10.42 -8.62
CA ALA A 90 2.79 -9.48 -8.91
C ALA A 90 3.64 -9.13 -7.67
N GLY A 91 3.79 -10.06 -6.73
CA GLY A 91 4.70 -9.93 -5.60
C GLY A 91 6.16 -10.24 -5.98
N LEU A 92 7.07 -10.12 -5.01
CA LEU A 92 8.48 -10.48 -5.18
C LEU A 92 8.66 -11.92 -5.69
N ILE A 93 7.84 -12.85 -5.20
CA ILE A 93 7.91 -14.26 -5.64
C ILE A 93 7.61 -14.36 -7.15
N ASP A 94 6.53 -13.70 -7.61
CA ASP A 94 6.17 -13.66 -9.04
C ASP A 94 7.29 -13.01 -9.88
N LEU A 95 7.91 -11.94 -9.37
CA LEU A 95 9.00 -11.25 -10.07
C LEU A 95 10.22 -12.16 -10.22
N GLY A 96 10.58 -12.89 -9.16
CA GLY A 96 11.70 -13.83 -9.18
C GLY A 96 11.45 -15.01 -10.13
N LEU A 97 10.25 -15.60 -10.10
CA LEU A 97 9.87 -16.70 -10.99
C LEU A 97 9.74 -16.26 -12.46
N GLY A 98 9.28 -15.04 -12.70
CA GLY A 98 9.09 -14.46 -14.02
C GLY A 98 10.32 -13.80 -14.63
N TRP A 99 11.44 -13.70 -13.90
CA TRP A 99 12.59 -12.86 -14.26
C TRP A 99 13.16 -13.16 -15.64
N SER A 100 13.32 -14.43 -15.99
CA SER A 100 13.90 -14.85 -17.29
C SER A 100 12.98 -14.63 -18.48
N LYS A 101 11.67 -14.46 -18.25
CA LYS A 101 10.65 -14.27 -19.29
C LYS A 101 10.25 -12.80 -19.46
N ALA A 102 10.76 -11.92 -18.62
CA ALA A 102 10.40 -10.51 -18.60
C ALA A 102 11.33 -9.66 -19.48
N SER A 103 10.78 -8.63 -20.11
CA SER A 103 11.55 -7.59 -20.80
C SER A 103 11.97 -6.52 -19.80
N SER A 104 13.27 -6.39 -19.56
CA SER A 104 13.87 -5.43 -18.62
C SER A 104 13.29 -5.47 -17.19
N PRO A 105 13.19 -6.65 -16.53
CA PRO A 105 12.55 -6.78 -15.21
C PRO A 105 13.20 -5.91 -14.12
N TRP A 106 14.50 -5.63 -14.25
CA TRP A 106 15.23 -4.78 -13.31
C TRP A 106 14.66 -3.36 -13.21
N MET A 107 14.00 -2.84 -14.26
CA MET A 107 13.36 -1.51 -14.27
C MET A 107 12.17 -1.40 -13.31
N ILE A 108 11.60 -2.53 -12.87
CA ILE A 108 10.50 -2.55 -11.89
C ILE A 108 10.96 -1.96 -10.56
N ILE A 109 12.22 -2.16 -10.17
CA ILE A 109 12.77 -1.66 -8.91
C ILE A 109 12.83 -0.11 -8.89
N PRO A 110 13.49 0.59 -9.84
CA PRO A 110 13.53 2.05 -9.82
C PRO A 110 12.14 2.68 -10.03
N ILE A 111 11.29 2.11 -10.91
CA ILE A 111 9.91 2.58 -11.08
C ILE A 111 9.15 2.42 -9.76
N GLY A 112 9.27 1.25 -9.14
CA GLY A 112 8.70 0.94 -7.83
C GLY A 112 9.11 1.92 -6.75
N LEU A 113 10.40 2.23 -6.62
CA LEU A 113 10.90 3.19 -5.63
C LEU A 113 10.32 4.59 -5.84
N VAL A 114 10.21 5.05 -7.09
CA VAL A 114 9.55 6.33 -7.42
C VAL A 114 8.08 6.31 -7.00
N PHE A 115 7.35 5.24 -7.36
CA PHE A 115 5.96 5.09 -6.95
C PHE A 115 5.82 4.99 -5.43
N GLY A 116 6.70 4.29 -4.73
CA GLY A 116 6.72 4.21 -3.28
C GLY A 116 6.88 5.59 -2.64
N ALA A 117 7.81 6.41 -3.14
CA ALA A 117 7.97 7.78 -2.67
C ALA A 117 6.72 8.63 -2.93
N VAL A 118 6.15 8.55 -4.13
CA VAL A 118 4.90 9.25 -4.49
C VAL A 118 3.74 8.80 -3.59
N TYR A 119 3.57 7.50 -3.40
CA TYR A 119 2.53 6.94 -2.52
C TYR A 119 2.67 7.46 -1.10
N TYR A 120 3.87 7.37 -0.52
CA TYR A 120 4.09 7.84 0.85
C TYR A 120 3.72 9.31 1.00
N VAL A 121 4.22 10.17 0.11
CA VAL A 121 3.99 11.61 0.17
C VAL A 121 2.51 11.93 -0.01
N VAL A 122 1.87 11.38 -1.05
CA VAL A 122 0.46 11.67 -1.36
C VAL A 122 -0.47 11.12 -0.28
N PHE A 123 -0.27 9.89 0.18
CA PHE A 123 -1.08 9.31 1.25
C PHE A 123 -0.92 10.09 2.53
N ARG A 124 0.32 10.33 2.98
CA ARG A 124 0.56 11.06 4.23
C ARG A 124 0.01 12.48 4.16
N PHE A 125 0.17 13.16 3.02
CA PHE A 125 -0.42 14.47 2.80
C PHE A 125 -1.95 14.42 2.88
N ALA A 126 -2.60 13.50 2.16
CA ALA A 126 -4.06 13.38 2.17
C ALA A 126 -4.60 13.04 3.58
N ILE A 127 -3.99 12.09 4.28
CA ILE A 127 -4.39 11.67 5.63
C ILE A 127 -4.32 12.85 6.60
N THR A 128 -3.22 13.60 6.60
CA THR A 128 -3.01 14.71 7.54
C THR A 128 -3.79 15.96 7.15
N LYS A 129 -3.88 16.28 5.86
CA LYS A 129 -4.56 17.49 5.37
C LYS A 129 -6.07 17.41 5.51
N PHE A 130 -6.65 16.26 5.22
CA PHE A 130 -8.11 16.05 5.29
C PHE A 130 -8.55 15.34 6.57
N ASN A 131 -7.63 15.13 7.51
CA ASN A 131 -7.86 14.43 8.77
C ASN A 131 -8.59 13.09 8.59
N LEU A 132 -8.12 12.27 7.64
CA LEU A 132 -8.81 11.02 7.29
C LEU A 132 -8.71 9.99 8.44
N PRO A 133 -9.78 9.24 8.72
CA PRO A 133 -9.82 8.29 9.83
C PRO A 133 -9.14 6.96 9.46
N THR A 134 -7.83 6.97 9.23
CA THR A 134 -7.06 5.72 9.01
C THR A 134 -6.82 4.97 10.33
N PRO A 135 -6.45 3.67 10.30
CA PRO A 135 -6.20 2.90 11.52
C PRO A 135 -5.25 3.63 12.47
N GLY A 136 -5.64 3.74 13.73
CA GLY A 136 -4.91 4.50 14.75
C GLY A 136 -5.22 5.99 14.83
N ARG A 137 -6.24 6.47 14.12
CA ARG A 137 -6.74 7.86 14.16
C ARG A 137 -8.20 7.98 14.62
N GLU A 138 -8.78 6.88 15.11
CA GLU A 138 -10.14 6.80 15.66
C GLU A 138 -10.34 7.81 16.80
N SER A 139 -11.56 8.31 16.97
CA SER A 139 -11.95 9.22 18.04
C SER A 139 -11.89 8.57 19.42
N ASP A 140 -11.83 9.38 20.47
CA ASP A 140 -11.75 8.88 21.85
C ASP A 140 -13.01 8.12 22.26
N GLU A 141 -14.18 8.50 21.72
CA GLU A 141 -15.43 7.75 21.89
C GLU A 141 -15.38 6.39 21.21
N GLU A 142 -14.91 6.32 19.96
CA GLU A 142 -14.75 5.03 19.24
C GLU A 142 -13.77 4.11 19.96
N LEU A 143 -12.69 4.66 20.52
CA LEU A 143 -11.73 3.90 21.33
C LEU A 143 -12.37 3.33 22.61
N ALA A 144 -13.14 4.15 23.33
CA ALA A 144 -13.83 3.72 24.54
C ALA A 144 -14.89 2.64 24.26
N GLU A 145 -15.54 2.67 23.09
CA GLU A 145 -16.47 1.62 22.67
C GLU A 145 -15.75 0.32 22.31
N MET A 146 -14.61 0.38 21.61
CA MET A 146 -13.79 -0.79 21.30
C MET A 146 -13.27 -1.48 22.57
N GLU A 147 -12.77 -0.72 23.54
CA GLU A 147 -12.30 -1.25 24.82
C GLU A 147 -13.43 -1.93 25.62
N LYS A 148 -14.64 -1.37 25.60
CA LYS A 148 -15.82 -2.00 26.22
C LYS A 148 -16.24 -3.29 25.51
N ALA A 149 -16.06 -3.37 24.20
CA ALA A 149 -16.38 -4.57 23.42
C ALA A 149 -15.34 -5.70 23.65
N GLU A 150 -14.06 -5.37 23.79
CA GLU A 150 -12.99 -6.34 24.09
C GLU A 150 -13.04 -6.86 25.54
N ALA A 151 -13.56 -6.06 26.48
CA ALA A 151 -13.71 -6.44 27.89
C ALA A 151 -14.91 -7.37 28.17
N LYS A 152 -15.69 -7.73 27.15
CA LYS A 152 -16.92 -8.52 27.27
C LYS A 152 -16.75 -9.90 26.65
#